data_AF-A0AAE0CG14-F1
#
_entry.id   AF-A0AAE0CG14-F1
#
_cell.length_a   1.000
_cell.length_b   1.000
_cell.length_c   1.000
_cell.angle_alpha   90.00
_cell.angle_beta   90.00
_cell.angle_gamma   90.00
#
_symmetry.space_group_name_H-M   'P 1'
#
loop_
_entity.id
_entity.type
_entity.pdbx_description
1 polymer ?
#
loop_
_entity_poly.entity_id
_entity_poly.type
_entity_poly.pdbx_seq_one_letter_code
_entity_poly.pdbx_strand_id
1 'polypeptide(L)'
;VEEWSASCSALHRALAAATNAAAAAAAATEANPVAGTHISSGASSGTAAPGAVAGSGRRGASGGGSAGRSGLNSASGAEAAMEWVEACTDLDYRFSSVRCKQARVVAQEHYREGLPLHYPTPVHQEHVSRALAAFHRVARGPACAVGSAAVEAECARVWRGGRRLCDATSLTGHPCTHRLHALPSASGE
;
A
#
# COMPACT_ATOMS: atom_id res chain seq x y z
N VAL A 1 30.44 12.44 4.83
CA VAL A 1 29.75 11.17 4.45
C VAL A 1 29.28 10.39 5.68
N GLU A 2 30.00 10.47 6.81
CA GLU A 2 29.61 9.76 8.05
C GLU A 2 28.42 10.38 8.80
N GLU A 3 28.20 11.70 8.70
CA GLU A 3 27.06 12.37 9.36
C GLU A 3 25.68 12.00 8.79
N TRP A 4 25.61 11.57 7.53
CA TRP A 4 24.35 11.12 6.91
C TRP A 4 23.95 9.71 7.34
N SER A 5 24.92 8.84 7.65
CA SER A 5 24.67 7.47 8.11
C SER A 5 24.12 7.43 9.54
N ALA A 6 24.63 8.31 10.41
CA ALA A 6 24.17 8.46 11.78
C ALA A 6 22.72 9.00 11.85
N SER A 7 22.37 9.95 10.97
CA SER A 7 21.03 10.54 10.90
C SER A 7 19.96 9.54 10.45
N CYS A 8 20.27 8.70 9.45
CA CYS A 8 19.37 7.63 8.99
C CYS A 8 19.16 6.53 10.05
N SER A 9 20.20 6.19 10.82
CA SER A 9 20.12 5.17 11.88
C SER A 9 19.35 5.64 13.12
N ALA A 10 19.30 6.95 13.37
CA ALA A 10 18.47 7.55 14.43
C ALA A 10 16.99 7.60 14.03
N LEU A 11 16.69 7.96 12.78
CA LEU A 11 15.33 7.99 12.22
C LEU A 11 14.69 6.59 12.16
N HIS A 12 15.45 5.56 11.80
CA HIS A 12 14.94 4.18 11.73
C HIS A 12 14.62 3.61 13.13
N ARG A 13 15.40 3.96 14.17
CA ARG A 13 15.13 3.56 15.56
C ARG A 13 13.95 4.30 16.18
N ALA A 14 13.75 5.57 15.86
CA ALA A 14 12.58 6.34 16.31
C ALA A 14 11.27 5.80 15.71
N LEU A 15 11.28 5.36 14.45
CA LEU A 15 10.10 4.79 13.78
C LEU A 15 9.73 3.40 14.33
N ALA A 16 10.71 2.55 14.66
CA ALA A 16 10.47 1.24 15.27
C ALA A 16 9.94 1.32 16.71
N ALA A 17 10.27 2.37 17.46
CA ALA A 17 9.70 2.59 18.79
C ALA A 17 8.21 2.99 18.72
N ALA A 18 7.80 3.72 17.66
CA ALA A 18 6.42 4.16 17.48
C ALA A 18 5.46 3.00 17.08
N THR A 19 5.95 1.99 16.37
CA THR A 19 5.12 0.83 15.96
C THR A 19 4.77 -0.09 17.13
N ASN A 20 5.63 -0.20 18.14
CA ASN A 20 5.37 -1.06 19.31
C ASN A 20 4.36 -0.43 20.30
N ALA A 21 4.18 0.89 20.28
CA ALA A 21 3.16 1.57 21.08
C ALA A 21 1.74 1.42 20.48
N ALA A 22 1.62 1.33 19.16
CA ALA A 22 0.32 1.17 18.48
C ALA A 22 -0.25 -0.25 18.57
N ALA A 23 0.60 -1.28 18.78
CA ALA A 23 0.16 -2.67 18.90
C ALA A 23 -0.50 -3.01 20.25
N ALA A 24 -0.29 -2.20 21.30
CA ALA A 24 -0.88 -2.43 22.63
C ALA A 24 -2.32 -1.88 22.78
N ALA A 25 -2.80 -1.06 21.85
CA ALA A 25 -4.13 -0.42 21.93
C ALA A 25 -5.25 -1.20 21.22
N ALA A 26 -4.92 -2.23 20.43
CA ALA A 26 -5.90 -2.97 19.61
C ALA A 26 -6.55 -4.18 20.30
N ALA A 27 -6.25 -4.45 21.58
CA ALA A 27 -6.72 -5.65 22.29
C ALA A 27 -7.93 -5.43 23.23
N ALA A 28 -8.62 -4.29 23.18
CA ALA A 28 -9.61 -3.93 24.20
C ALA A 28 -10.91 -3.31 23.67
N THR A 29 -11.54 -3.89 22.65
CA THR A 29 -12.98 -3.63 22.37
C THR A 29 -13.63 -4.81 21.64
N GLU A 30 -13.95 -5.88 22.37
CA GLU A 30 -15.00 -6.84 21.97
C GLU A 30 -15.90 -7.10 23.18
N ALA A 31 -17.09 -6.49 23.19
CA ALA A 31 -18.29 -6.99 23.86
C ALA A 31 -19.48 -6.04 23.59
N ASN A 32 -20.42 -6.46 22.73
CA ASN A 32 -21.85 -6.70 23.08
C ASN A 32 -22.72 -6.67 21.79
N PRO A 33 -23.60 -7.66 21.54
CA PRO A 33 -24.41 -7.76 20.33
C PRO A 33 -25.83 -7.21 20.54
N VAL A 34 -26.48 -6.75 19.46
CA VAL A 34 -27.94 -6.67 19.43
C VAL A 34 -28.50 -7.03 18.05
N ALA A 35 -29.59 -7.78 18.13
CA ALA A 35 -30.24 -8.61 17.16
C ALA A 35 -30.98 -7.88 16.02
N GLY A 36 -31.23 -8.64 14.95
CA GLY A 36 -32.40 -8.55 14.06
C GLY A 36 -32.44 -7.32 13.15
N THR A 37 -32.57 -7.44 11.85
CA THR A 37 -33.80 -7.91 11.21
C THR A 37 -33.50 -8.23 9.75
N HIS A 38 -34.05 -9.34 9.25
CA HIS A 38 -34.16 -9.67 7.82
C HIS A 38 -34.79 -8.50 7.04
N ILE A 39 -34.51 -8.34 5.74
CA ILE A 39 -35.52 -8.39 4.66
C ILE A 39 -34.81 -8.55 3.30
N SER A 40 -35.51 -9.33 2.49
CA SER A 40 -35.27 -9.98 1.20
C SER A 40 -34.66 -9.19 0.05
N SER A 41 -34.02 -10.00 -0.79
CA SER A 41 -33.62 -9.80 -2.17
C SER A 41 -34.74 -9.27 -3.08
N GLY A 42 -34.37 -8.35 -3.97
CA GLY A 42 -35.14 -7.98 -5.15
C GLY A 42 -34.18 -7.65 -6.29
N ALA A 43 -33.96 -8.61 -7.18
CA ALA A 43 -33.26 -8.41 -8.44
C ALA A 43 -34.17 -7.68 -9.41
N SER A 44 -33.64 -6.70 -10.15
CA SER A 44 -34.27 -6.18 -11.37
C SER A 44 -33.20 -5.65 -12.32
N SER A 45 -32.95 -6.43 -13.35
CA SER A 45 -32.17 -6.07 -14.54
C SER A 45 -32.92 -5.02 -15.36
N GLY A 46 -32.19 -4.08 -15.98
CA GLY A 46 -32.80 -3.11 -16.90
C GLY A 46 -31.77 -2.31 -17.69
N THR A 47 -31.36 -2.87 -18.82
CA THR A 47 -30.60 -2.21 -19.88
C THR A 47 -31.47 -1.23 -20.67
N ALA A 48 -30.98 -0.02 -20.97
CA ALA A 48 -31.44 0.76 -22.12
C ALA A 48 -30.35 1.72 -22.63
N ALA A 49 -30.09 1.64 -23.94
CA ALA A 49 -29.20 2.47 -24.72
C ALA A 49 -29.89 3.77 -25.22
N PRO A 50 -29.18 4.72 -25.86
CA PRO A 50 -29.64 6.10 -26.07
C PRO A 50 -30.32 6.34 -27.42
N GLY A 51 -31.15 7.39 -27.51
CA GLY A 51 -31.76 7.83 -28.77
C GLY A 51 -32.40 9.23 -28.74
N ALA A 52 -31.71 10.18 -29.40
CA ALA A 52 -32.19 11.20 -30.35
C ALA A 52 -33.19 12.35 -29.97
N VAL A 53 -32.68 13.58 -30.21
CA VAL A 53 -33.15 14.68 -31.11
C VAL A 53 -34.33 15.63 -30.77
N ALA A 54 -34.12 16.89 -31.16
CA ALA A 54 -35.01 18.06 -31.35
C ALA A 54 -35.34 18.86 -30.07
N GLY A 55 -35.46 20.19 -30.06
CA GLY A 55 -35.52 21.23 -31.08
C GLY A 55 -36.05 22.51 -30.39
N SER A 56 -35.67 23.68 -30.90
CA SER A 56 -35.79 25.02 -30.30
C SER A 56 -37.17 25.47 -29.78
N GLY A 57 -37.16 26.29 -28.72
CA GLY A 57 -38.32 27.10 -28.32
C GLY A 57 -37.97 28.18 -27.29
N ARG A 58 -37.81 29.43 -27.73
CA ARG A 58 -37.82 30.60 -26.84
C ARG A 58 -39.27 30.94 -26.48
N ARG A 59 -39.56 31.13 -25.19
CA ARG A 59 -40.60 32.05 -24.69
C ARG A 59 -40.32 32.34 -23.22
N GLY A 60 -40.25 33.62 -22.87
CA GLY A 60 -40.08 34.07 -21.49
C GLY A 60 -41.37 33.97 -20.70
N ALA A 61 -41.24 33.76 -19.40
CA ALA A 61 -42.25 34.11 -18.40
C ALA A 61 -41.54 34.37 -17.08
N SER A 62 -41.55 35.65 -16.67
CA SER A 62 -41.33 36.10 -15.31
C SER A 62 -42.44 35.55 -14.42
N GLY A 63 -42.08 34.80 -13.39
CA GLY A 63 -42.99 34.34 -12.35
C GLY A 63 -42.21 34.01 -11.09
N GLY A 64 -42.06 34.99 -10.21
CA GLY A 64 -41.54 34.79 -8.88
C GLY A 64 -42.50 33.93 -8.08
N GLY A 65 -42.19 32.63 -7.99
CA GLY A 65 -42.81 31.70 -7.07
C GLY A 65 -41.77 31.25 -6.05
N SER A 66 -41.70 31.95 -4.92
CA SER A 66 -41.07 31.45 -3.70
C SER A 66 -41.92 30.31 -3.15
N ALA A 67 -41.74 29.10 -3.68
CA ALA A 67 -42.45 27.92 -3.21
C ALA A 67 -41.44 26.85 -2.79
N GLY A 68 -41.35 26.64 -1.48
CA GLY A 68 -40.87 25.40 -0.89
C GLY A 68 -39.38 25.13 -1.01
N ARG A 69 -38.56 25.73 -0.13
CA ARG A 69 -37.38 25.02 0.38
C ARG A 69 -37.90 23.87 1.25
N SER A 70 -38.44 22.83 0.63
CA SER A 70 -38.72 21.57 1.30
C SER A 70 -37.40 21.12 1.92
N GLY A 71 -37.37 21.03 3.24
CA GLY A 71 -36.16 20.80 4.01
C GLY A 71 -35.40 19.60 3.47
N LEU A 72 -34.26 19.86 2.84
CA LEU A 72 -33.15 18.91 2.88
C LEU A 72 -32.81 18.81 4.36
N ASN A 73 -33.30 17.76 5.01
CA ASN A 73 -32.79 17.36 6.31
C ASN A 73 -31.28 17.39 6.22
N SER A 74 -30.61 18.23 7.03
CA SER A 74 -29.15 18.39 6.98
C SER A 74 -28.41 17.06 7.12
N ALA A 75 -29.09 16.03 7.64
CA ALA A 75 -28.68 14.64 7.64
C ALA A 75 -28.48 14.04 6.23
N SER A 76 -29.41 14.21 5.27
CA SER A 76 -29.27 13.62 3.91
C SER A 76 -28.17 14.32 3.09
N GLY A 77 -28.00 15.63 3.29
CA GLY A 77 -26.91 16.38 2.68
C GLY A 77 -25.54 15.97 3.26
N ALA A 78 -25.47 15.69 4.56
CA ALA A 78 -24.27 15.19 5.20
C ALA A 78 -23.94 13.75 4.74
N GLU A 79 -24.95 12.90 4.58
CA GLU A 79 -24.77 11.53 4.09
C GLU A 79 -24.25 11.49 2.65
N ALA A 80 -24.86 12.28 1.75
CA ALA A 80 -24.36 12.42 0.37
C ALA A 80 -22.94 13.00 0.31
N ALA A 81 -22.60 13.93 1.21
CA ALA A 81 -21.24 14.46 1.30
C ALA A 81 -20.23 13.40 1.76
N MET A 82 -20.62 12.54 2.72
CA MET A 82 -19.77 11.43 3.18
C MET A 82 -19.56 10.39 2.07
N GLU A 83 -20.60 10.03 1.33
CA GLU A 83 -20.49 9.11 0.18
C GLU A 83 -19.54 9.66 -0.89
N TRP A 84 -19.63 10.96 -1.20
CA TRP A 84 -18.71 11.60 -2.15
C TRP A 84 -17.26 11.59 -1.65
N VAL A 85 -17.03 11.84 -0.37
CA VAL A 85 -15.69 11.76 0.23
C VAL A 85 -15.14 10.34 0.13
N GLU A 86 -15.95 9.32 0.43
CA GLU A 86 -15.54 7.92 0.29
C GLU A 86 -15.13 7.60 -1.15
N ALA A 87 -15.94 8.02 -2.13
CA ALA A 87 -15.62 7.85 -3.55
C ALA A 87 -14.29 8.52 -3.95
N CYS A 88 -14.01 9.72 -3.44
CA CYS A 88 -12.72 10.39 -3.66
C CYS A 88 -11.55 9.61 -3.03
N THR A 89 -11.73 9.06 -1.82
CA THR A 89 -10.67 8.28 -1.17
C THR A 89 -10.36 6.96 -1.89
N ASP A 90 -11.37 6.27 -2.44
CA ASP A 90 -11.11 5.08 -3.27
C ASP A 90 -10.35 5.48 -4.55
N LEU A 91 -10.72 6.59 -5.20
CA LEU A 91 -10.00 7.07 -6.38
C LEU A 91 -8.52 7.38 -6.08
N ASP A 92 -8.24 8.03 -4.96
CA ASP A 92 -6.88 8.31 -4.49
C ASP A 92 -6.09 7.02 -4.22
N TYR A 93 -6.74 6.03 -3.61
CA TYR A 93 -6.13 4.71 -3.39
C TYR A 93 -5.83 4.00 -4.71
N ARG A 94 -6.77 4.00 -5.67
CA ARG A 94 -6.60 3.38 -6.99
C ARG A 94 -5.45 4.03 -7.74
N PHE A 95 -5.40 5.37 -7.80
CA PHE A 95 -4.32 6.09 -8.45
C PHE A 95 -2.97 5.79 -7.79
N SER A 96 -2.90 5.84 -6.46
CA SER A 96 -1.69 5.52 -5.71
C SER A 96 -1.25 4.08 -5.96
N SER A 97 -2.18 3.12 -6.05
CA SER A 97 -1.86 1.71 -6.31
C SER A 97 -1.22 1.49 -7.68
N VAL A 98 -1.72 2.17 -8.72
CA VAL A 98 -1.17 2.09 -10.09
C VAL A 98 0.23 2.72 -10.13
N ARG A 99 0.38 3.90 -9.52
CA ARG A 99 1.68 4.57 -9.36
C ARG A 99 2.69 3.70 -8.62
N CYS A 100 2.28 3.05 -7.53
CA CYS A 100 3.14 2.14 -6.78
C CYS A 100 3.57 0.93 -7.63
N LYS A 101 2.68 0.36 -8.43
CA LYS A 101 3.04 -0.73 -9.36
C LYS A 101 4.12 -0.29 -10.37
N GLN A 102 4.02 0.92 -10.91
CA GLN A 102 5.05 1.47 -11.82
C GLN A 102 6.36 1.73 -11.08
N ALA A 103 6.31 2.36 -9.90
CA ALA A 103 7.47 2.63 -9.07
C ALA A 103 8.20 1.34 -8.65
N ARG A 104 7.47 0.23 -8.46
CA ARG A 104 8.07 -1.09 -8.18
C ARG A 104 8.96 -1.59 -9.32
N VAL A 105 8.59 -1.34 -10.58
CA VAL A 105 9.41 -1.75 -11.73
C VAL A 105 10.75 -1.01 -11.72
N VAL A 106 10.70 0.32 -11.50
CA VAL A 106 11.90 1.17 -11.37
C VAL A 106 12.78 0.73 -10.19
N ALA A 107 12.17 0.43 -9.04
CA ALA A 107 12.91 -0.06 -7.88
C ALA A 107 13.61 -1.40 -8.14
N GLN A 108 12.96 -2.32 -8.87
CA GLN A 108 13.54 -3.61 -9.23
C GLN A 108 14.72 -3.49 -10.20
N GLU A 109 14.69 -2.51 -11.09
CA GLU A 109 15.81 -2.20 -11.98
C GLU A 109 17.04 -1.76 -11.16
N HIS A 110 16.87 -0.76 -10.28
CA HIS A 110 17.95 -0.29 -9.39
C HIS A 110 18.44 -1.36 -8.40
N TYR A 111 17.56 -2.27 -7.99
CA TYR A 111 17.95 -3.40 -7.15
C TYR A 111 18.86 -4.38 -7.88
N ARG A 112 18.67 -4.60 -9.19
CA ARG A 112 19.45 -5.59 -9.97
C ARG A 112 20.74 -5.01 -10.55
N GLU A 113 20.85 -3.68 -10.55
CA GLU A 113 22.00 -2.96 -11.07
C GLU A 113 23.27 -3.18 -10.23
N GLY A 114 24.30 -3.73 -10.88
CA GLY A 114 25.63 -3.91 -10.28
C GLY A 114 25.74 -5.04 -9.26
N LEU A 115 24.82 -6.01 -9.25
CA LEU A 115 24.88 -7.13 -8.29
C LEU A 115 25.80 -8.26 -8.75
N PRO A 116 26.65 -8.79 -7.85
CA PRO A 116 27.30 -10.08 -8.06
C PRO A 116 26.29 -11.22 -8.22
N LEU A 117 26.73 -12.35 -8.79
CA LEU A 117 25.88 -13.53 -8.96
C LEU A 117 25.37 -14.09 -7.62
N HIS A 118 26.23 -14.07 -6.60
CA HIS A 118 25.91 -14.46 -5.22
C HIS A 118 26.48 -13.43 -4.25
N TYR A 119 25.73 -13.08 -3.21
CA TYR A 119 26.13 -12.05 -2.24
C TYR A 119 25.53 -12.32 -0.85
N PRO A 120 26.20 -11.84 0.22
CA PRO A 120 25.77 -12.03 1.60
C PRO A 120 24.65 -11.04 1.98
N THR A 121 24.09 -11.23 3.17
CA THR A 121 22.99 -10.39 3.72
C THR A 121 23.29 -8.88 3.77
N PRO A 122 24.47 -8.38 4.19
CA PRO A 122 24.70 -6.94 4.25
C PRO A 122 24.59 -6.26 2.87
N VAL A 123 25.13 -6.90 1.83
CA VAL A 123 25.01 -6.41 0.44
C VAL A 123 23.55 -6.39 0.01
N HIS A 124 22.78 -7.44 0.33
CA HIS A 124 21.33 -7.46 0.05
C HIS A 124 20.61 -6.26 0.67
N GLN A 125 20.86 -5.99 1.95
CA GLN A 125 20.21 -4.90 2.69
C GLN A 125 20.55 -3.52 2.11
N GLU A 126 21.81 -3.29 1.74
CA GLU A 126 22.24 -2.06 1.10
C GLU A 126 21.49 -1.83 -0.23
N HIS A 127 21.44 -2.86 -1.08
CA HIS A 127 20.73 -2.76 -2.36
C HIS A 127 19.21 -2.62 -2.21
N VAL A 128 18.60 -3.25 -1.20
CA VAL A 128 17.17 -3.02 -0.88
C VAL A 128 16.94 -1.57 -0.47
N SER A 129 17.80 -1.00 0.38
CA SER A 129 17.67 0.40 0.80
C SER A 129 17.74 1.36 -0.38
N ARG A 130 18.66 1.12 -1.33
CA ARG A 130 18.80 1.91 -2.55
C ARG A 130 17.58 1.78 -3.46
N ALA A 131 17.05 0.57 -3.61
CA ALA A 131 15.83 0.31 -4.38
C ALA A 131 14.61 1.01 -3.77
N LEU A 132 14.47 0.99 -2.43
CA LEU A 132 13.42 1.70 -1.72
C LEU A 132 13.56 3.21 -1.86
N ALA A 133 14.78 3.75 -1.80
CA ALA A 133 15.01 5.17 -2.06
C ALA A 133 14.54 5.56 -3.49
N ALA A 134 14.81 4.73 -4.49
CA ALA A 134 14.29 4.94 -5.85
C ALA A 134 12.76 4.81 -5.93
N PHE A 135 12.17 3.82 -5.25
CA PHE A 135 10.72 3.67 -5.12
C PHE A 135 10.07 4.94 -4.57
N HIS A 136 10.60 5.46 -3.46
CA HIS A 136 10.10 6.67 -2.81
C HIS A 136 10.42 7.97 -3.56
N ARG A 137 11.13 7.95 -4.68
CA ARG A 137 11.19 9.12 -5.58
C ARG A 137 9.95 9.22 -6.47
N VAL A 138 9.34 8.08 -6.78
CA VAL A 138 8.24 7.98 -7.75
C VAL A 138 6.88 7.71 -7.08
N ALA A 139 6.87 6.88 -6.03
CA ALA A 139 5.65 6.48 -5.33
C ALA A 139 5.16 7.55 -4.35
N ARG A 140 3.86 7.85 -4.39
CA ARG A 140 3.17 8.77 -3.47
C ARG A 140 1.75 8.24 -3.19
N GLY A 141 1.18 8.65 -2.06
CA GLY A 141 -0.21 8.36 -1.68
C GLY A 141 -0.38 7.19 -0.70
N PRO A 142 -1.64 6.84 -0.39
CA PRO A 142 -1.98 5.91 0.69
C PRO A 142 -1.51 4.47 0.47
N ALA A 143 -1.35 4.04 -0.79
CA ALA A 143 -0.86 2.69 -1.10
C ALA A 143 0.67 2.54 -0.99
N CYS A 144 1.40 3.62 -0.67
CA CYS A 144 2.87 3.63 -0.67
C CYS A 144 3.48 2.63 0.32
N ALA A 145 2.92 2.52 1.53
CA ALA A 145 3.42 1.60 2.56
C ALA A 145 3.27 0.12 2.14
N VAL A 146 2.14 -0.23 1.53
CA VAL A 146 1.93 -1.58 0.97
C VAL A 146 2.87 -1.82 -0.22
N GLY A 147 3.08 -0.78 -1.03
CA GLY A 147 4.00 -0.81 -2.17
C GLY A 147 5.45 -1.06 -1.76
N SER A 148 5.96 -0.37 -0.74
CA SER A 148 7.34 -0.53 -0.25
C SER A 148 7.58 -1.91 0.34
N ALA A 149 6.66 -2.41 1.17
CA ALA A 149 6.72 -3.78 1.69
C ALA A 149 6.76 -4.82 0.57
N ALA A 150 6.02 -4.57 -0.52
CA ALA A 150 6.03 -5.47 -1.67
C ALA A 150 7.31 -5.36 -2.53
N VAL A 151 8.04 -4.23 -2.51
CA VAL A 151 9.40 -4.12 -3.07
C VAL A 151 10.35 -4.99 -2.27
N GLU A 152 10.35 -4.86 -0.94
CA GLU A 152 11.21 -5.64 -0.05
C GLU A 152 10.99 -7.14 -0.20
N ALA A 153 9.72 -7.58 -0.19
CA ALA A 153 9.36 -8.98 -0.36
C ALA A 153 9.85 -9.56 -1.69
N GLU A 154 9.74 -8.79 -2.78
CA GLU A 154 10.20 -9.20 -4.10
C GLU A 154 11.74 -9.27 -4.18
N CYS A 155 12.45 -8.28 -3.63
CA CYS A 155 13.91 -8.31 -3.53
C CYS A 155 14.38 -9.51 -2.71
N ALA A 156 13.74 -9.77 -1.56
CA ALA A 156 14.03 -10.91 -0.71
C ALA A 156 13.74 -12.24 -1.42
N ARG A 157 12.69 -12.33 -2.24
CA ARG A 157 12.38 -13.49 -3.08
C ARG A 157 13.49 -13.75 -4.10
N VAL A 158 13.95 -12.71 -4.79
CA VAL A 158 15.05 -12.81 -5.78
C VAL A 158 16.35 -13.26 -5.11
N TRP A 159 16.64 -12.76 -3.91
CA TRP A 159 17.83 -13.13 -3.16
C TRP A 159 17.75 -14.57 -2.64
N ARG A 160 16.65 -14.94 -1.98
CA ARG A 160 16.40 -16.31 -1.50
C ARG A 160 16.29 -17.35 -2.61
N GLY A 161 15.90 -16.95 -3.82
CA GLY A 161 15.79 -17.82 -5.00
C GLY A 161 17.12 -18.33 -5.59
N GLY A 162 18.25 -18.17 -4.89
CA GLY A 162 19.52 -18.78 -5.28
C GLY A 162 20.71 -17.83 -5.37
N ARG A 163 20.56 -16.55 -4.97
CA ARG A 163 21.65 -15.56 -4.98
C ARG A 163 22.30 -15.37 -3.60
N ARG A 164 21.90 -16.18 -2.61
CA ARG A 164 22.37 -16.12 -1.22
C ARG A 164 23.72 -16.81 -1.01
N LEU A 165 24.66 -16.08 -0.43
CA LEU A 165 25.86 -16.64 0.20
C LEU A 165 25.58 -17.02 1.66
N CYS A 166 26.40 -17.89 2.22
CA CYS A 166 26.41 -18.16 3.66
C CYS A 166 27.05 -16.97 4.40
N ASP A 167 26.39 -16.47 5.44
CA ASP A 167 26.90 -15.34 6.24
C ASP A 167 27.82 -15.80 7.40
N ALA A 168 28.07 -17.09 7.54
CA ALA A 168 28.94 -17.61 8.60
C ALA A 168 30.38 -17.12 8.40
N THR A 169 31.04 -16.78 9.50
CA THR A 169 32.47 -16.44 9.51
C THR A 169 33.26 -17.65 9.98
N SER A 170 34.36 -17.96 9.29
CA SER A 170 35.27 -19.03 9.69
C SER A 170 35.93 -18.74 11.03
N LEU A 171 36.52 -19.77 11.64
CA LEU A 171 37.33 -19.62 12.86
C LEU A 171 38.52 -18.66 12.68
N THR A 172 38.94 -18.40 11.44
CA THR A 172 40.01 -17.44 11.09
C THR A 172 39.48 -16.04 10.77
N GLY A 173 38.18 -15.78 10.91
CA GLY A 173 37.58 -14.46 10.65
C GLY A 173 37.22 -14.18 9.19
N HIS A 174 37.29 -15.17 8.29
CA HIS A 174 36.94 -14.98 6.88
C HIS A 174 35.47 -15.34 6.60
N PRO A 175 34.74 -14.56 5.79
CA PRO A 175 33.36 -14.90 5.42
C PRO A 175 33.34 -16.18 4.58
N CYS A 176 32.30 -16.99 4.79
CA CYS A 176 32.09 -18.20 4.00
C CYS A 176 31.88 -17.85 2.52
N THR A 177 32.57 -18.56 1.63
CA THR A 177 32.47 -18.38 0.17
C THR A 177 31.44 -19.29 -0.48
N HIS A 178 30.83 -20.20 0.31
CA HIS A 178 29.82 -21.13 -0.19
C HIS A 178 28.42 -20.51 -0.17
N ARG A 179 27.53 -21.07 -1.02
CA ARG A 179 26.09 -20.78 -0.96
C ARG A 179 25.51 -21.23 0.38
N LEU A 180 24.26 -20.85 0.67
CA LEU A 180 23.59 -21.27 1.89
C LEU A 180 23.67 -22.80 2.09
N HIS A 181 24.17 -23.24 3.25
CA HIS A 181 24.28 -24.66 3.57
C HIS A 181 22.88 -25.22 3.82
N ALA A 182 22.53 -26.32 3.15
CA ALA A 182 21.40 -27.13 3.56
C ALA A 182 21.82 -27.87 4.83
N LEU A 183 21.31 -27.46 5.99
CA LEU A 183 21.44 -28.28 7.18
C LEU A 183 20.66 -29.58 6.94
N PRO A 184 21.21 -30.77 7.27
CA PRO A 184 20.37 -31.95 7.37
C PRO A 184 19.32 -31.64 8.43
N SER A 185 18.03 -31.63 8.02
CA SER A 185 16.90 -31.46 8.92
C SER A 185 17.07 -32.46 10.05
N ALA A 186 17.17 -31.94 11.28
CA ALA A 186 17.47 -32.71 12.49
C ALA A 186 16.64 -34.01 12.51
N SER A 187 17.27 -35.08 12.06
CA SER A 187 16.84 -36.46 12.28
C SER A 187 17.59 -36.84 13.54
N GLY A 188 17.07 -36.41 14.68
CA GLY A 188 17.57 -36.76 16.00
C GLY A 188 16.49 -37.59 16.67
N GLU A 189 16.86 -38.85 16.89
CA GLU A 189 16.13 -39.94 17.56
C GLU A 189 15.46 -39.57 18.88
#